data_AF-A0A368H896-F1
#
_entry.id   AF-A0A368H896-F1
#
_cell.length_a   1.000
_cell.length_b   1.000
_cell.length_c   1.000
_cell.angle_alpha   90.00
_cell.angle_beta   90.00
_cell.angle_gamma   90.00
#
_symmetry.space_group_name_H-M   'P 1'
#
loop_
_entity.id
_entity.type
_entity.pdbx_description
1 polymer ?
#
loop_
_entity_poly.entity_id
_entity_poly.type
_entity_poly.pdbx_seq_one_letter_code
_entity_poly.pdbx_strand_id
1 'polypeptide(L)'
;MVSQSSMAPVDEHLRKKMRRMKANGRERQRMHGLNDALDVLRQYVPITTQHQKLSKIETLRLARNYIFALQRMLHTGRQPTPLEYAHQLSIGLSQTTTNMVATLLQPLASLLFQRQSL
;
A
#
# COMPACT_ATOMS: atom_id res chain seq x y z
N MET A 1 -55.81 -17.73 32.94
CA MET A 1 -55.34 -16.34 33.09
C MET A 1 -53.89 -16.32 32.63
N VAL A 2 -53.65 -15.96 31.36
CA VAL A 2 -52.30 -15.90 30.78
C VAL A 2 -51.69 -14.56 31.20
N SER A 3 -50.82 -14.59 32.20
CA SER A 3 -49.99 -13.44 32.56
C SER A 3 -49.02 -13.17 31.42
N GLN A 4 -49.32 -12.16 30.60
CA GLN A 4 -48.38 -11.63 29.63
C GLN A 4 -47.20 -11.01 30.39
N SER A 5 -46.06 -11.69 30.41
CA SER A 5 -44.77 -11.08 30.77
C SER A 5 -44.42 -10.02 29.72
N SER A 6 -44.82 -8.78 30.00
CA SER A 6 -44.35 -7.60 29.27
C SER A 6 -42.88 -7.37 29.63
N MET A 7 -41.96 -7.91 28.83
CA MET A 7 -40.53 -7.59 28.94
C MET A 7 -40.29 -6.17 28.42
N ALA A 8 -39.89 -5.31 29.33
CA ALA A 8 -39.74 -3.86 29.17
C ALA A 8 -38.67 -3.42 28.13
N PRO A 9 -38.66 -2.13 27.70
CA PRO A 9 -37.90 -1.58 26.57
C PRO A 9 -36.37 -1.59 26.71
N VAL A 10 -35.86 -2.05 27.86
CA VAL A 10 -34.42 -2.06 28.20
C VAL A 10 -33.67 -3.15 27.42
N ASP A 11 -34.36 -4.23 27.03
CA ASP A 11 -33.77 -5.34 26.27
C ASP A 11 -33.54 -4.97 24.79
N GLU A 12 -34.44 -4.20 24.17
CA GLU A 12 -34.32 -3.85 22.76
C GLU A 12 -33.11 -2.95 22.45
N HIS A 13 -32.83 -1.98 23.33
CA HIS A 13 -31.65 -1.12 23.18
C HIS A 13 -30.35 -1.92 23.32
N LEU A 14 -30.30 -2.86 24.28
CA LEU A 14 -29.16 -3.74 24.47
C LEU A 14 -28.96 -4.68 23.27
N ARG A 15 -30.04 -5.30 22.76
CA ARG A 15 -30.01 -6.13 21.55
C ARG A 15 -29.53 -5.35 20.33
N LYS A 16 -30.00 -4.11 20.15
CA LYS A 16 -29.53 -3.22 19.07
C LYS A 16 -28.04 -2.91 19.20
N LYS A 17 -27.57 -2.62 20.43
CA LYS A 17 -26.14 -2.40 20.72
C LYS A 17 -25.32 -3.66 20.38
N MET A 18 -25.78 -4.85 20.77
CA MET A 18 -25.12 -6.12 20.44
C MET A 18 -25.04 -6.38 18.94
N ARG A 19 -26.13 -6.13 18.19
CA ARG A 19 -26.14 -6.24 16.72
C ARG A 19 -25.12 -5.31 16.07
N ARG A 20 -25.04 -4.05 16.54
CA ARG A 20 -24.04 -3.08 16.07
C ARG A 20 -22.62 -3.52 16.41
N MET A 21 -22.36 -4.02 17.62
CA MET A 21 -21.05 -4.55 17.99
C MET A 21 -20.64 -5.73 17.10
N LYS A 22 -21.56 -6.66 16.83
CA LYS A 22 -21.30 -7.80 15.92
C LYS A 22 -21.03 -7.33 14.49
N ALA A 23 -21.76 -6.33 13.99
CA ALA A 23 -21.52 -5.75 12.67
C ALA A 23 -20.15 -5.06 12.58
N ASN A 24 -19.78 -4.25 13.58
CA ASN A 24 -18.48 -3.59 13.64
C ASN A 24 -17.34 -4.61 13.73
N GLY A 25 -17.54 -5.73 14.45
CA GLY A 25 -16.59 -6.83 14.50
C GLY A 25 -16.34 -7.45 13.11
N ARG A 26 -17.40 -7.71 12.35
CA ARG A 26 -17.28 -8.21 10.98
C ARG A 26 -16.56 -7.22 10.05
N GLU A 27 -16.88 -5.93 10.16
CA GLU A 27 -16.23 -4.91 9.33
C GLU A 27 -14.74 -4.79 9.63
N ARG A 28 -14.36 -4.86 10.92
CA ARG A 28 -12.94 -4.94 11.29
C ARG A 28 -12.26 -6.16 10.66
N GLN A 29 -12.88 -7.33 10.73
CA GLN A 29 -12.32 -8.53 10.09
C GLN A 29 -12.16 -8.37 8.57
N ARG A 30 -13.14 -7.77 7.90
CA ARG A 30 -13.06 -7.45 6.47
C ARG A 30 -11.89 -6.52 6.17
N MET A 31 -11.73 -5.47 6.99
CA MET A 31 -10.65 -4.51 6.85
C MET A 31 -9.27 -5.10 7.16
N HIS A 32 -9.16 -6.05 8.10
CA HIS A 32 -7.94 -6.81 8.32
C HIS A 32 -7.54 -7.58 7.07
N GLY A 33 -8.45 -8.36 6.46
CA GLY A 33 -8.16 -9.07 5.21
C GLY A 33 -7.74 -8.16 4.06
N LEU A 34 -8.34 -6.96 3.95
CA LEU A 34 -7.93 -5.97 2.95
C LEU A 34 -6.51 -5.42 3.22
N ASN A 35 -6.19 -5.14 4.49
CA ASN A 35 -4.86 -4.66 4.86
C ASN A 35 -3.79 -5.74 4.64
N ASP A 36 -4.10 -7.01 4.91
CA ASP A 36 -3.22 -8.14 4.67
C ASP A 36 -2.93 -8.31 3.18
N ALA A 37 -3.96 -8.22 2.32
CA ALA A 37 -3.79 -8.24 0.87
C ALA A 37 -2.93 -7.05 0.36
N LEU A 38 -3.08 -5.87 0.97
CA LEU A 38 -2.26 -4.71 0.64
C LEU A 38 -0.80 -4.91 1.09
N ASP A 39 -0.56 -5.55 2.24
CA ASP A 39 0.78 -5.91 2.70
C ASP A 39 1.42 -6.96 1.78
N VAL A 40 0.67 -7.92 1.25
CA VAL A 40 1.15 -8.82 0.20
C VAL A 40 1.54 -8.03 -1.04
N LEU A 41 0.71 -7.09 -1.50
CA LEU A 41 1.04 -6.23 -2.65
C LEU A 41 2.36 -5.47 -2.45
N ARG A 42 2.63 -4.97 -1.24
CA ARG A 42 3.89 -4.27 -0.92
C ARG A 42 5.14 -5.13 -1.13
N GLN A 43 5.02 -6.46 -1.05
CA GLN A 43 6.15 -7.37 -1.28
C GLN A 43 6.50 -7.50 -2.77
N TYR A 44 5.55 -7.21 -3.67
CA TYR A 44 5.72 -7.36 -5.12
C TYR A 44 6.00 -6.04 -5.85
N VAL A 45 5.85 -4.89 -5.19
CA VAL A 45 6.21 -3.60 -5.79
C VAL A 45 7.72 -3.35 -5.65
N PRO A 46 8.38 -2.79 -6.68
CA PRO A 46 9.78 -2.40 -6.59
C PRO A 46 9.87 -1.26 -5.57
N ILE A 47 10.69 -1.42 -4.54
CA ILE A 47 10.81 -0.59 -3.32
C ILE A 47 10.01 -1.18 -2.16
N THR A 48 10.62 -2.17 -1.50
CA THR A 48 10.29 -2.52 -0.12
C THR A 48 11.30 -1.81 0.78
N THR A 49 10.84 -0.92 1.65
CA THR A 49 11.72 -0.39 2.68
C THR A 49 11.59 -1.29 3.91
N GLN A 50 12.73 -1.78 4.42
CA GLN A 50 12.73 -2.68 5.57
C GLN A 50 12.15 -2.03 6.84
N HIS A 51 12.09 -0.69 6.87
CA HIS A 51 11.73 0.09 8.06
C HIS A 51 10.45 0.93 7.92
N GLN A 52 9.89 1.11 6.72
CA GLN A 52 8.73 1.96 6.48
C GLN A 52 7.76 1.40 5.42
N LYS A 53 6.53 1.13 5.84
CA LYS A 53 5.44 0.78 4.90
C LYS A 53 5.02 2.02 4.12
N LEU A 54 4.95 1.91 2.80
CA LEU A 54 4.30 2.92 1.96
C LEU A 54 2.84 3.09 2.37
N SER A 55 2.32 4.31 2.23
CA SER A 55 0.89 4.58 2.43
C SER A 55 0.03 3.76 1.47
N LYS A 56 -1.27 3.64 1.76
CA LYS A 56 -2.19 2.86 0.89
C LYS A 56 -2.20 3.41 -0.54
N ILE A 57 -2.27 4.73 -0.69
CA ILE A 57 -2.30 5.39 -1.99
C ILE A 57 -0.98 5.23 -2.74
N GLU A 58 0.17 5.37 -2.06
CA GLU A 58 1.47 5.22 -2.70
C GLU A 58 1.72 3.79 -3.15
N THR A 59 1.32 2.79 -2.33
CA THR A 59 1.40 1.38 -2.71
C THR A 59 0.62 1.11 -4.00
N LEU A 60 -0.61 1.62 -4.10
CA LEU A 60 -1.46 1.43 -5.28
C LEU A 60 -0.92 2.17 -6.52
N ARG A 61 -0.41 3.39 -6.35
CA ARG A 61 0.20 4.16 -7.45
C ARG A 61 1.46 3.48 -7.97
N LEU A 62 2.34 3.06 -7.07
CA LEU A 62 3.57 2.36 -7.41
C LEU A 62 3.29 1.02 -8.10
N ALA A 63 2.32 0.25 -7.62
CA ALA A 63 1.89 -1.00 -8.28
C ALA A 63 1.40 -0.75 -9.71
N ARG A 64 0.54 0.26 -9.92
CA ARG A 64 0.08 0.65 -11.26
C ARG A 64 1.26 1.02 -12.17
N ASN A 65 2.16 1.87 -11.67
CA ASN A 65 3.32 2.32 -12.43
C ASN A 65 4.25 1.16 -12.80
N TYR A 66 4.43 0.21 -11.87
CA TYR A 66 5.24 -0.98 -12.11
C TYR A 66 4.65 -1.87 -13.20
N ILE A 67 3.34 -2.15 -13.14
CA ILE A 67 2.64 -2.90 -14.20
C ILE A 67 2.86 -2.22 -15.57
N PHE A 68 2.70 -0.89 -15.63
CA PHE A 68 2.91 -0.14 -16.87
C PHE A 68 4.35 -0.23 -17.38
N ALA A 69 5.34 -0.12 -16.50
CA ALA A 69 6.75 -0.26 -16.86
C ALA A 69 7.05 -1.65 -17.42
N LEU A 70 6.56 -2.72 -16.77
CA LEU A 70 6.69 -4.09 -17.24
C LEU A 70 6.00 -4.30 -18.60
N GLN A 71 4.80 -3.77 -18.78
CA GLN A 71 4.10 -3.80 -20.06
C GLN A 71 4.94 -3.14 -21.16
N ARG A 72 5.54 -1.97 -20.90
CA ARG A 72 6.41 -1.31 -21.90
C ARG A 72 7.65 -2.12 -22.23
N MET A 73 8.27 -2.78 -21.24
CA MET A 73 9.40 -3.68 -21.48
C MET A 73 9.01 -4.83 -22.42
N LEU A 74 7.85 -5.46 -22.17
CA LEU A 74 7.35 -6.56 -22.99
C LEU A 74 7.03 -6.13 -24.43
N HIS A 75 6.37 -4.98 -24.59
CA HIS A 75 6.01 -4.48 -25.93
C HIS A 75 7.20 -4.01 -26.75
N THR A 76 8.21 -3.42 -26.12
CA THR A 76 9.38 -2.86 -26.83
C THR A 76 10.53 -3.85 -26.95
N GLY A 77 10.51 -4.95 -26.19
CA GLY A 77 11.65 -5.87 -26.05
C GLY A 77 12.89 -5.22 -25.41
N ARG A 78 12.75 -4.01 -24.84
CA ARG A 78 13.86 -3.21 -24.32
C ARG A 78 13.73 -2.97 -22.82
N GLN A 79 14.82 -3.17 -22.11
CA GLN A 79 14.93 -2.75 -20.71
C GLN A 79 15.11 -1.22 -20.61
N PRO A 80 14.32 -0.50 -19.79
CA PRO A 80 14.53 0.92 -19.53
C PRO A 80 15.86 1.14 -18.82
N THR A 81 16.45 2.31 -19.01
CA THR A 81 17.60 2.71 -18.20
C THR A 81 17.18 2.87 -16.73
N PRO A 82 18.10 2.78 -15.76
CA PRO A 82 17.76 2.98 -14.34
C PRO A 82 17.02 4.30 -14.08
N LEU A 83 17.43 5.38 -14.75
CA LEU A 83 16.79 6.69 -14.64
C LEU A 83 15.38 6.70 -15.25
N GLU A 84 15.20 6.11 -16.43
CA GLU A 84 13.88 5.97 -17.06
C GLU A 84 12.92 5.14 -16.19
N TYR A 85 13.45 4.10 -15.55
CA TYR A 85 12.69 3.22 -14.68
C TYR A 85 12.31 3.93 -13.37
N ALA A 86 13.25 4.65 -12.75
CA ALA A 86 12.99 5.48 -11.57
C ALA A 86 11.88 6.51 -11.84
N HIS A 87 11.97 7.20 -12.97
CA HIS A 87 10.98 8.17 -13.40
C HIS A 87 9.61 7.52 -13.57
N GLN A 88 9.51 6.40 -14.30
CA GLN A 88 8.26 5.67 -14.51
C GLN A 88 7.60 5.25 -13.19
N LEU A 89 8.38 4.73 -12.24
CA LEU A 89 7.87 4.30 -10.93
C LEU A 89 7.41 5.47 -10.06
N SER A 90 8.09 6.62 -10.14
CA SER A 90 7.87 7.77 -9.25
C SER A 90 6.63 8.62 -9.60
N ILE A 91 5.95 8.35 -10.72
CA ILE A 91 4.84 9.18 -11.19
C ILE A 91 3.72 9.25 -10.13
N GLY A 92 3.44 10.46 -9.66
CA GLY A 92 2.37 10.73 -8.69
C GLY A 92 2.66 10.27 -7.26
N LEU A 93 3.91 9.93 -6.93
CA LEU A 93 4.33 9.65 -5.56
C LEU A 93 4.69 10.94 -4.80
N SER A 94 4.75 10.86 -3.46
CA SER A 94 5.24 11.98 -2.65
C SER A 94 6.73 12.23 -2.90
N GLN A 95 7.22 13.43 -2.60
CA GLN A 95 8.64 13.76 -2.76
C GLN A 95 9.54 12.79 -1.98
N THR A 96 9.15 12.42 -0.76
CA THR A 96 9.88 11.43 0.06
C THR A 96 9.98 10.10 -0.67
N THR A 97 8.87 9.62 -1.21
CA THR A 97 8.84 8.33 -1.91
C THR A 97 9.60 8.38 -3.24
N THR A 98 9.50 9.47 -4.00
CA THR A 98 10.30 9.70 -5.20
C THR A 98 11.80 9.68 -4.90
N ASN A 99 12.22 10.31 -3.79
CA ASN A 99 13.61 10.28 -3.37
C ASN A 99 14.07 8.84 -3.05
N MET A 100 13.24 8.04 -2.36
CA MET A 100 13.54 6.62 -2.08
C MET A 100 13.70 5.80 -3.37
N VAL A 101 12.83 6.01 -4.37
CA VAL A 101 12.93 5.37 -5.69
C VAL A 101 14.27 5.71 -6.34
N ALA A 102 14.65 6.99 -6.32
CA ALA A 102 15.88 7.48 -6.92
C ALA A 102 17.14 6.91 -6.25
N THR A 103 17.15 6.82 -4.91
CA THR A 103 18.28 6.27 -4.14
C THR A 103 18.53 4.80 -4.45
N LEU A 104 17.48 4.01 -4.70
CA LEU A 104 17.62 2.57 -5.00
C LEU A 104 18.13 2.28 -6.42
N LEU A 105 18.10 3.27 -7.32
CA LEU A 105 18.48 3.11 -8.73
C LEU A 105 19.76 3.88 -9.12
N GLN A 106 20.46 4.49 -8.15
CA GLN A 106 21.79 5.06 -8.36
C GLN A 106 22.89 4.09 -7.91
N PRO A 107 23.58 3.39 -8.82
CA PRO A 107 25.00 3.17 -8.63
C PRO A 107 25.74 4.49 -8.92
N LEU A 108 26.47 5.01 -7.92
CA LEU A 108 27.69 5.81 -8.15
C LEU A 108 27.58 7.25 -8.71
N ALA A 109 26.68 8.12 -8.23
CA ALA A 109 26.82 9.57 -8.51
C ALA A 109 27.78 10.28 -7.53
N SER A 110 27.86 9.85 -6.28
CA SER A 110 28.67 10.47 -5.23
C SER A 110 30.13 9.96 -5.17
N LEU A 111 30.41 8.77 -5.70
CA LEU A 111 31.77 8.18 -5.70
C LEU A 111 32.62 8.58 -6.92
N LEU A 112 32.01 9.05 -8.02
CA LEU A 112 32.74 9.57 -9.18
C LEU A 112 33.31 10.98 -8.96
N PHE A 113 32.77 11.73 -8.00
CA PHE A 113 33.33 13.03 -7.61
C PHE A 113 34.55 12.92 -6.67
N GLN A 114 34.85 11.74 -6.13
CA GLN A 114 35.96 11.53 -5.18
C GLN A 114 37.21 10.90 -5.82
N ARG A 115 37.16 10.49 -7.10
CA ARG A 115 38.31 9.88 -7.81
C ARG A 115 38.91 10.73 -8.95
N GLN A 116 38.50 11.99 -9.12
CA GLN A 116 39.14 12.92 -10.06
C GLN A 116 39.95 14.03 -9.36
N SER A 117 40.29 13.85 -8.09
CA SER A 117 41.09 14.81 -7.30
C SER A 117 42.28 14.16 -6.59
N LEU A 118 42.86 13.10 -7.17
CA LEU A 118 44.19 12.59 -6.83
C LEU A 118 44.99 12.33 -8.10
#